data_AF-A0A1M8A5W8-F1
#
_entry.id   AF-A0A1M8A5W8-F1
#
_cell.length_a   1.000
_cell.length_b   1.000
_cell.length_c   1.000
_cell.angle_alpha   90.00
_cell.angle_beta   90.00
_cell.angle_gamma   90.00
#
_symmetry.space_group_name_H-M   'P 1'
#
loop_
_entity.id
_entity.type
_entity.pdbx_description
1 polymer ?
#
loop_
_entity_poly.entity_id
_entity_poly.type
_entity_poly.pdbx_seq_one_letter_code
_entity_poly.pdbx_strand_id
1 'polypeptide(L)'
;MEEDAPRAAPAPEGIEAPPPSMPVLVEAPGVRADLGLAHGTPESPGPRETHLASVPSHRVPPGFRGPIPRDGDAEDTMPAPSWTPMCADASLGTTPHLPMNKGGWRYMAAGPAAQMLPTTVYRTLDIAPACVHWSWQDRSAFTRISADAMVVGTDKGYRSARTNVGVRQGAWYVELEVLPPDASSEPPVPMRDGPHVRVGWGRREASLNAPVGWDAYSYGLRDQTGACVTQSRLAPLGRAFGPGDVVGLYIRLPPHDAALRPGTERRIAQKRIPIRYRGQLYFESLEYAPTRAMEALMEQQRRGGLGWDAHAAPPDEKRARPSRAPAPHDTQRPAPPTLPDSCIGFVVNGEPQGIAFADLFDFRPPVARTKKKKEEISTYASVSTILKSRQNEYDDGMLGYYVMASMYGGARVRLRADTFRYPPPADLEDALWRAGAAPGVERAQQKAAPAWRPLAERYAEWCSEAAALDRDDDALAASAAS
;
A
#
# COMPACT_ATOMS: atom_id res chain seq x y z
N MET A 1 5.69 23.34 -76.91
CA MET A 1 6.74 22.40 -76.48
C MET A 1 7.09 22.79 -75.04
N GLU A 2 6.12 22.84 -74.13
CA GLU A 2 5.28 21.77 -73.54
C GLU A 2 5.99 21.15 -72.33
N GLU A 3 5.39 21.41 -71.15
CA GLU A 3 5.81 20.97 -69.81
C GLU A 3 5.88 19.45 -69.73
N ASP A 4 6.96 18.93 -69.13
CA ASP A 4 7.12 17.50 -68.88
C ASP A 4 6.94 17.21 -67.38
N ALA A 5 5.82 16.59 -67.05
CA ALA A 5 5.46 16.13 -65.72
C ALA A 5 6.05 14.73 -65.46
N PRO A 6 6.73 14.49 -64.33
CA PRO A 6 7.16 13.14 -63.98
C PRO A 6 6.00 12.31 -63.40
N ARG A 7 5.42 11.51 -64.30
CA ARG A 7 4.99 10.10 -64.17
C ARG A 7 4.82 9.54 -62.75
N ALA A 8 3.56 9.26 -62.40
CA ALA A 8 3.17 8.52 -61.20
C ALA A 8 3.72 7.07 -61.20
N ALA A 9 4.31 6.67 -60.08
CA ALA A 9 4.72 5.30 -59.80
C ALA A 9 3.52 4.47 -59.30
N PRO A 10 3.50 3.14 -59.58
CA PRO A 10 2.34 2.28 -59.40
C PRO A 10 2.03 2.01 -57.91
N ALA A 11 0.73 1.88 -57.62
CA ALA A 11 0.22 1.50 -56.31
C ALA A 11 0.67 0.07 -55.94
N PRO A 12 1.16 -0.18 -54.70
CA PRO A 12 1.39 -1.53 -54.23
C PRO A 12 0.04 -2.21 -53.93
N GLU A 13 -0.08 -3.43 -54.46
CA GLU A 13 -1.18 -4.36 -54.26
C GLU A 13 -1.38 -4.72 -52.76
N GLY A 14 -2.64 -4.83 -52.37
CA GLY A 14 -3.12 -5.74 -51.31
C GLY A 14 -2.55 -5.60 -49.91
N ILE A 15 -3.05 -4.65 -49.12
CA ILE A 15 -3.10 -4.82 -47.66
C ILE A 15 -4.48 -5.39 -47.32
N GLU A 16 -4.49 -6.68 -47.02
CA GLU A 16 -5.64 -7.40 -46.48
C GLU A 16 -6.12 -6.71 -45.19
N ALA A 17 -7.43 -6.43 -45.11
CA ALA A 17 -8.02 -5.81 -43.94
C ALA A 17 -7.79 -6.70 -42.70
N PRO A 18 -7.50 -6.12 -41.51
CA PRO A 18 -7.38 -6.91 -40.30
C PRO A 18 -8.70 -7.65 -40.05
N PRO A 19 -8.67 -8.94 -39.67
CA PRO A 19 -9.90 -9.68 -39.41
C PRO A 19 -10.69 -8.99 -38.28
N PRO A 20 -12.04 -9.05 -38.32
CA PRO A 20 -12.86 -8.48 -37.26
C PRO A 20 -12.45 -9.09 -35.91
N SER A 21 -12.27 -8.22 -34.91
CA SER A 21 -11.93 -8.60 -33.56
C SER A 21 -12.88 -9.69 -33.06
N MET A 22 -12.35 -10.91 -32.88
CA MET A 22 -13.05 -11.98 -32.20
C MET A 22 -13.50 -11.46 -30.82
N PRO A 23 -14.77 -11.61 -30.44
CA PRO A 23 -15.21 -11.24 -29.10
C PRO A 23 -14.37 -12.06 -28.10
N VAL A 24 -13.59 -11.36 -27.27
CA VAL A 24 -12.93 -11.96 -26.12
C VAL A 24 -14.05 -12.42 -25.20
N LEU A 25 -14.31 -13.73 -25.21
CA LEU A 25 -15.21 -14.38 -24.27
C LEU A 25 -14.54 -14.26 -22.90
N VAL A 26 -14.98 -13.28 -22.12
CA VAL A 26 -14.73 -13.26 -20.68
C VAL A 26 -15.60 -14.36 -20.10
N GLU A 27 -15.02 -15.55 -19.90
CA GLU A 27 -15.62 -16.53 -19.01
C GLU A 27 -15.71 -15.91 -17.62
N ALA A 28 -16.91 -15.44 -17.26
CA ALA A 28 -17.24 -15.22 -15.88
C ALA A 28 -17.06 -16.57 -15.15
N PRO A 29 -16.30 -16.66 -14.05
CA PRO A 29 -16.35 -17.85 -13.23
C PRO A 29 -17.75 -17.94 -12.66
N GLY A 30 -18.58 -18.75 -13.31
CA GLY A 30 -19.83 -19.25 -12.77
C GLY A 30 -19.54 -19.90 -11.42
N VAL A 31 -20.54 -19.80 -10.54
CA VAL A 31 -20.58 -20.48 -9.25
C VAL A 31 -20.21 -21.96 -9.46
N ARG A 32 -18.96 -22.32 -9.17
CA ARG A 32 -18.53 -23.72 -9.14
C ARG A 32 -18.80 -24.27 -7.75
N ALA A 33 -19.98 -24.86 -7.63
CA ALA A 33 -20.17 -26.01 -6.78
C ALA A 33 -19.24 -27.15 -7.24
N ASP A 34 -18.72 -27.88 -6.26
CA ASP A 34 -18.00 -29.15 -6.35
C ASP A 34 -16.74 -29.26 -7.21
N LEU A 35 -15.60 -29.43 -6.52
CA LEU A 35 -14.48 -30.23 -7.01
C LEU A 35 -13.89 -31.06 -5.86
N GLY A 36 -14.28 -32.34 -5.80
CA GLY A 36 -13.34 -33.43 -5.52
C GLY A 36 -13.23 -33.94 -4.09
N LEU A 37 -14.32 -34.48 -3.54
CA LEU A 37 -14.24 -35.53 -2.52
C LEU A 37 -13.62 -36.79 -3.15
N ALA A 38 -12.41 -37.17 -2.72
CA ALA A 38 -11.87 -38.48 -3.01
C ALA A 38 -12.56 -39.51 -2.10
N HIS A 39 -13.34 -40.41 -2.70
CA HIS A 39 -13.86 -41.61 -2.04
C HIS A 39 -12.69 -42.56 -1.72
N GLY A 40 -12.31 -42.64 -0.45
CA GLY A 40 -11.60 -43.80 0.12
C GLY A 40 -12.62 -44.76 0.74
N THR A 41 -12.49 -46.04 0.43
CA THR A 41 -13.31 -47.14 0.97
C THR A 41 -13.22 -47.26 2.51
N PRO A 42 -14.28 -47.72 3.20
CA PRO A 42 -14.27 -47.82 4.66
C PRO A 42 -13.63 -49.14 5.12
N GLU A 43 -12.45 -49.06 5.76
CA GLU A 43 -11.99 -50.12 6.67
C GLU A 43 -12.39 -49.77 8.11
N SER A 44 -12.92 -50.76 8.83
CA SER A 44 -13.51 -50.63 10.16
C SER A 44 -12.48 -50.27 11.25
N PRO A 45 -12.83 -49.43 12.24
CA PRO A 45 -11.90 -49.03 13.30
C PRO A 45 -11.89 -50.04 14.46
N GLY A 46 -10.69 -50.45 14.87
CA GLY A 46 -10.44 -50.98 16.21
C GLY A 46 -10.35 -49.83 17.24
N PRO A 47 -10.72 -50.04 18.52
CA PRO A 47 -10.79 -48.96 19.49
C PRO A 47 -9.39 -48.62 20.02
N ARG A 48 -8.91 -47.42 19.69
CA ARG A 48 -7.91 -46.68 20.49
C ARG A 48 -8.29 -45.21 20.50
N GLU A 49 -9.30 -44.88 21.30
CA GLU A 49 -9.45 -43.51 21.82
C GLU A 49 -8.34 -43.25 22.82
N THR A 50 -7.20 -42.79 22.31
CA THR A 50 -6.37 -41.89 23.10
C THR A 50 -7.03 -40.53 23.01
N HIS A 51 -7.73 -40.10 24.07
CA HIS A 51 -8.08 -38.70 24.28
C HIS A 51 -6.77 -37.89 24.34
N LEU A 52 -6.23 -37.51 23.17
CA LEU A 52 -5.27 -36.43 23.08
C LEU A 52 -6.02 -35.20 23.56
N ALA A 53 -5.57 -34.62 24.68
CA ALA A 53 -6.13 -33.40 25.22
C ALA A 53 -6.21 -32.37 24.08
N SER A 54 -7.42 -31.90 23.76
CA SER A 54 -7.60 -30.93 22.70
C SER A 54 -6.81 -29.68 23.04
N VAL A 55 -5.90 -29.27 22.15
CA VAL A 55 -5.14 -28.03 22.29
C VAL A 55 -6.16 -26.90 22.52
N PRO A 56 -6.08 -26.14 23.62
CA PRO A 56 -7.12 -25.16 23.97
C PRO A 56 -7.40 -24.15 22.86
N SER A 57 -6.38 -23.77 22.09
CA SER A 57 -6.46 -22.89 20.92
C SER A 57 -7.20 -23.47 19.73
N HIS A 58 -7.32 -24.79 19.65
CA HIS A 58 -7.94 -25.50 18.53
C HIS A 58 -9.43 -25.79 18.75
N ARG A 59 -9.98 -25.42 19.90
CA ARG A 59 -11.41 -25.62 20.21
C ARG A 59 -12.25 -24.73 19.29
N VAL A 60 -13.35 -25.26 18.77
CA VAL A 60 -14.27 -24.48 17.93
C VAL A 60 -15.68 -24.51 18.52
N PRO A 61 -16.43 -23.40 18.46
CA PRO A 61 -17.80 -23.38 18.95
C PRO A 61 -18.72 -24.26 18.09
N PRO A 62 -19.86 -24.73 18.62
CA PRO A 62 -20.83 -25.50 17.85
C PRO A 62 -21.26 -24.77 16.58
N GLY A 63 -21.24 -25.47 15.43
CA GLY A 63 -21.63 -24.88 14.15
C GLY A 63 -20.63 -23.90 13.55
N PHE A 64 -19.38 -23.85 14.05
CA PHE A 64 -18.32 -23.02 13.50
C PHE A 64 -18.14 -23.23 11.98
N ARG A 65 -18.16 -22.12 11.23
CA ARG A 65 -18.00 -22.11 9.77
C ARG A 65 -16.70 -21.39 9.43
N GLY A 66 -15.61 -22.13 9.40
CA GLY A 66 -14.28 -21.65 9.04
C GLY A 66 -13.31 -22.81 8.83
N PRO A 67 -12.05 -22.53 8.46
CA PRO A 67 -11.00 -23.53 8.50
C PRO A 67 -10.96 -24.20 9.89
N ILE A 68 -10.69 -25.50 9.96
CA ILE A 68 -10.48 -26.15 11.26
C ILE A 68 -9.01 -25.93 11.67
N PRO A 69 -8.73 -25.49 12.91
CA PRO A 69 -7.37 -25.45 13.46
C PRO A 69 -6.67 -26.82 13.41
N ARG A 70 -5.36 -26.83 13.17
CA ARG A 70 -4.56 -28.06 13.01
C ARG A 70 -3.28 -28.00 13.82
N ASP A 71 -2.82 -29.17 14.25
CA ASP A 71 -1.50 -29.33 14.87
C ASP A 71 -0.41 -28.90 13.86
N GLY A 72 0.24 -27.77 14.15
CA GLY A 72 1.21 -27.12 13.27
C GLY A 72 0.78 -25.76 12.70
N ASP A 73 -0.46 -25.32 12.95
CA ASP A 73 -0.83 -23.93 12.68
C ASP A 73 -0.02 -22.96 13.56
N ALA A 74 0.45 -21.86 12.98
CA ALA A 74 1.20 -20.86 13.73
C ALA A 74 0.30 -20.17 14.75
N GLU A 75 0.70 -20.16 16.03
CA GLU A 75 -0.08 -19.51 17.08
C GLU A 75 0.38 -18.08 17.37
N ASP A 76 1.69 -17.80 17.39
CA ASP A 76 2.25 -16.51 17.83
C ASP A 76 2.77 -15.61 16.70
N THR A 77 3.56 -16.18 15.81
CA THR A 77 4.09 -15.48 14.64
C THR A 77 4.15 -16.46 13.50
N MET A 78 3.62 -16.08 12.34
CA MET A 78 3.70 -16.92 11.17
C MET A 78 5.18 -17.01 10.72
N PRO A 79 5.69 -18.22 10.40
CA PRO A 79 7.04 -18.37 9.89
C PRO A 79 7.30 -17.50 8.64
N ALA A 80 8.54 -17.09 8.45
CA ALA A 80 8.94 -16.35 7.25
C ALA A 80 8.53 -17.13 5.99
N PRO A 81 8.05 -16.45 4.95
CA PRO A 81 7.56 -17.11 3.76
C PRO A 81 8.69 -17.85 3.05
N SER A 82 8.34 -18.93 2.35
CA SER A 82 9.29 -19.59 1.44
C SER A 82 9.82 -18.56 0.44
N TRP A 83 11.11 -18.31 0.53
CA TRP A 83 11.82 -17.32 -0.28
C TRP A 83 12.66 -18.02 -1.34
N THR A 84 12.55 -17.56 -2.59
CA THR A 84 13.29 -18.10 -3.72
C THR A 84 14.15 -16.99 -4.32
N PRO A 85 15.49 -17.13 -4.29
CA PRO A 85 16.39 -16.11 -4.85
C PRO A 85 16.19 -15.98 -6.37
N MET A 86 16.44 -14.79 -6.93
CA MET A 86 16.35 -14.58 -8.37
C MET A 86 17.42 -15.37 -9.16
N CYS A 87 18.62 -15.50 -8.59
CA CYS A 87 19.74 -16.32 -9.09
C CYS A 87 20.62 -16.75 -7.91
N ALA A 88 21.61 -17.62 -8.12
CA ALA A 88 22.39 -18.24 -7.04
C ALA A 88 23.00 -17.23 -6.04
N ASP A 89 23.43 -16.06 -6.52
CA ASP A 89 24.07 -15.02 -5.70
C ASP A 89 23.18 -13.78 -5.49
N ALA A 90 21.87 -13.91 -5.74
CA ALA A 90 20.94 -12.80 -5.62
C ALA A 90 20.66 -12.43 -4.15
N SER A 91 20.80 -11.14 -3.81
CA SER A 91 20.35 -10.62 -2.51
C SER A 91 18.83 -10.48 -2.40
N LEU A 92 18.11 -10.40 -3.53
CA LEU A 92 16.65 -10.30 -3.60
C LEU A 92 16.02 -11.51 -4.30
N GLY A 93 14.80 -11.82 -3.90
CA GLY A 93 14.05 -12.95 -4.39
C GLY A 93 12.54 -12.72 -4.40
N THR A 94 11.80 -13.80 -4.58
CA THR A 94 10.33 -13.81 -4.63
C THR A 94 9.77 -14.77 -3.59
N THR A 95 8.48 -14.60 -3.27
CA THR A 95 7.75 -15.40 -2.28
C THR A 95 6.54 -16.06 -2.94
N PRO A 96 6.74 -17.09 -3.79
CA PRO A 96 5.70 -17.60 -4.70
C PRO A 96 4.51 -18.29 -3.99
N HIS A 97 4.66 -18.66 -2.72
CA HIS A 97 3.62 -19.32 -1.91
C HIS A 97 2.86 -18.39 -0.97
N LEU A 98 3.17 -17.09 -0.98
CA LEU A 98 2.50 -16.10 -0.15
C LEU A 98 1.34 -15.43 -0.91
N PRO A 99 0.15 -15.25 -0.30
CA PRO A 99 -0.93 -14.52 -0.95
C PRO A 99 -0.61 -13.02 -0.98
N MET A 100 -0.46 -12.46 -2.18
CA MET A 100 -0.28 -11.01 -2.40
C MET A 100 -1.60 -10.25 -2.29
N ASN A 101 -1.56 -9.04 -1.73
CA ASN A 101 -2.69 -8.11 -1.79
C ASN A 101 -2.98 -7.78 -3.27
N LYS A 102 -4.19 -8.09 -3.74
CA LYS A 102 -4.57 -7.89 -5.15
C LYS A 102 -6.08 -7.85 -5.33
N GLY A 103 -6.52 -7.15 -6.37
CA GLY A 103 -7.91 -7.21 -6.84
C GLY A 103 -8.96 -6.76 -5.81
N GLY A 104 -8.59 -5.85 -4.91
CA GLY A 104 -9.45 -5.36 -3.83
C GLY A 104 -9.41 -6.21 -2.56
N TRP A 105 -8.48 -7.17 -2.45
CA TRP A 105 -8.33 -8.05 -1.30
C TRP A 105 -6.99 -7.84 -0.60
N ARG A 106 -7.04 -7.92 0.73
CA ARG A 106 -5.89 -7.87 1.63
C ARG A 106 -5.81 -9.13 2.46
N TYR A 107 -4.60 -9.67 2.59
CA TYR A 107 -4.30 -10.87 3.34
C TYR A 107 -3.39 -10.56 4.52
N MET A 108 -3.83 -10.90 5.73
CA MET A 108 -3.06 -10.79 6.97
C MET A 108 -2.85 -12.18 7.54
N ALA A 109 -1.70 -12.45 8.18
CA ALA A 109 -1.49 -13.73 8.83
C ALA A 109 -2.49 -13.92 9.99
N ALA A 110 -2.94 -15.15 10.20
CA ALA A 110 -3.87 -15.51 11.26
C ALA A 110 -3.40 -16.77 11.99
N GLY A 111 -3.77 -16.90 13.26
CA GLY A 111 -3.44 -18.04 14.10
C GLY A 111 -4.61 -18.44 14.99
N PRO A 112 -4.74 -19.74 15.33
CA PRO A 112 -5.79 -20.21 16.23
C PRO A 112 -5.58 -19.65 17.64
N ALA A 113 -6.68 -19.27 18.29
CA ALA A 113 -6.68 -18.55 19.55
C ALA A 113 -7.97 -18.77 20.35
N ALA A 114 -8.65 -19.90 20.16
CA ALA A 114 -9.98 -20.15 20.75
C ALA A 114 -10.01 -20.13 22.29
N GLN A 115 -8.88 -20.33 22.95
CA GLN A 115 -8.76 -20.21 24.41
C GLN A 115 -8.98 -18.78 24.91
N MET A 116 -8.72 -17.79 24.06
CA MET A 116 -8.89 -16.36 24.36
C MET A 116 -9.99 -15.70 23.53
N LEU A 117 -10.32 -16.28 22.36
CA LEU A 117 -11.34 -15.83 21.41
C LEU A 117 -12.33 -16.97 21.12
N PRO A 118 -13.18 -17.38 22.09
CA PRO A 118 -14.01 -18.58 21.97
C PRO A 118 -15.08 -18.50 20.87
N THR A 119 -15.41 -17.30 20.38
CA THR A 119 -16.44 -17.09 19.37
C THR A 119 -15.84 -16.94 17.96
N THR A 120 -14.79 -16.12 17.82
CA THR A 120 -14.15 -15.82 16.53
C THR A 120 -13.01 -16.78 16.19
N VAL A 121 -12.49 -17.53 17.17
CA VAL A 121 -11.50 -18.63 17.07
C VAL A 121 -10.09 -18.21 16.63
N TYR A 122 -9.95 -17.16 15.84
CA TYR A 122 -8.69 -16.76 15.21
C TYR A 122 -8.26 -15.36 15.60
N ARG A 123 -6.95 -15.16 15.74
CA ARG A 123 -6.32 -13.86 16.00
C ARG A 123 -5.41 -13.44 14.86
N THR A 124 -5.11 -12.14 14.78
CA THR A 124 -4.16 -11.57 13.82
C THR A 124 -2.75 -11.89 14.26
N LEU A 125 -1.93 -12.37 13.33
CA LEU A 125 -0.49 -12.53 13.51
C LEU A 125 0.26 -11.61 12.56
N ASP A 126 1.53 -11.39 12.87
CA ASP A 126 2.51 -10.95 11.88
C ASP A 126 3.22 -12.15 11.23
N ILE A 127 3.91 -11.89 10.13
CA ILE A 127 4.81 -12.83 9.48
C ILE A 127 6.23 -12.44 9.85
N ALA A 128 7.04 -13.41 10.30
CA ALA A 128 8.42 -13.16 10.67
C ALA A 128 9.21 -12.42 9.56
N PRO A 129 10.16 -11.53 9.91
CA PRO A 129 10.68 -11.28 11.27
C PRO A 129 9.74 -10.44 12.16
N ALA A 130 9.78 -10.66 13.47
CA ALA A 130 8.93 -9.96 14.44
C ALA A 130 9.43 -8.53 14.75
N CYS A 131 9.46 -7.68 13.73
CA CYS A 131 9.88 -6.29 13.81
C CYS A 131 9.26 -5.46 12.67
N VAL A 132 9.63 -4.18 12.56
CA VAL A 132 9.26 -3.38 11.39
C VAL A 132 10.13 -3.79 10.21
N HIS A 133 9.48 -4.24 9.13
CA HIS A 133 10.12 -4.68 7.90
C HIS A 133 9.31 -4.26 6.67
N TRP A 134 9.84 -4.43 5.46
CA TRP A 134 9.03 -4.28 4.24
C TRP A 134 7.95 -5.35 4.22
N SER A 135 6.69 -4.96 4.06
CA SER A 135 5.58 -5.92 4.07
C SER A 135 5.78 -6.96 2.98
N TRP A 136 5.61 -8.23 3.35
CA TRP A 136 5.68 -9.30 2.38
C TRP A 136 4.55 -9.20 1.34
N GLN A 137 3.34 -8.80 1.78
CA GLN A 137 2.14 -8.71 0.94
C GLN A 137 1.88 -7.32 0.35
N ASP A 138 2.29 -6.24 1.03
CA ASP A 138 1.93 -4.87 0.68
C ASP A 138 2.97 -4.20 -0.22
N ARG A 139 3.23 -4.87 -1.35
CA ARG A 139 4.20 -4.48 -2.37
C ARG A 139 3.72 -4.91 -3.74
N SER A 140 4.19 -4.26 -4.80
CA SER A 140 3.88 -4.74 -6.15
C SER A 140 4.44 -6.14 -6.36
N ALA A 141 3.67 -7.00 -7.06
CA ALA A 141 4.12 -8.34 -7.46
C ALA A 141 5.38 -8.33 -8.35
N PHE A 142 5.72 -7.17 -8.93
CA PHE A 142 6.94 -6.96 -9.73
C PHE A 142 8.12 -6.40 -8.93
N THR A 143 8.01 -6.39 -7.59
CA THR A 143 9.15 -6.14 -6.69
C THR A 143 9.82 -7.45 -6.29
N ARG A 144 11.09 -7.37 -5.95
CA ARG A 144 11.85 -8.42 -5.27
C ARG A 144 12.20 -7.94 -3.87
N ILE A 145 12.30 -8.86 -2.93
CA ILE A 145 12.53 -8.59 -1.51
C ILE A 145 13.63 -9.52 -0.98
N SER A 146 14.44 -9.07 -0.03
CA SER A 146 15.46 -9.91 0.62
C SER A 146 14.83 -10.95 1.54
N ALA A 147 15.58 -12.00 1.87
CA ALA A 147 15.11 -13.09 2.73
C ALA A 147 14.74 -12.64 4.16
N ASP A 148 15.28 -11.52 4.63
CA ASP A 148 15.01 -10.88 5.93
C ASP A 148 13.96 -9.75 5.85
N ALA A 149 13.38 -9.50 4.67
CA ALA A 149 12.46 -8.38 4.40
C ALA A 149 13.00 -6.97 4.68
N MET A 150 14.31 -6.78 4.79
CA MET A 150 14.92 -5.47 5.05
C MET A 150 15.28 -4.70 3.79
N VAL A 151 15.37 -5.37 2.63
CA VAL A 151 15.71 -4.75 1.35
C VAL A 151 14.65 -5.07 0.31
N VAL A 152 14.22 -4.04 -0.43
CA VAL A 152 13.32 -4.18 -1.56
C VAL A 152 13.92 -3.55 -2.81
N GLY A 153 13.64 -4.12 -3.98
CA GLY A 153 14.11 -3.61 -5.26
C GLY A 153 13.19 -3.99 -6.42
N THR A 154 13.49 -3.46 -7.59
CA THR A 154 12.82 -3.83 -8.85
C THR A 154 13.79 -3.69 -10.02
N ASP A 155 13.52 -4.39 -11.11
CA ASP A 155 14.30 -4.31 -12.35
C ASP A 155 13.75 -3.25 -13.32
N LYS A 156 12.43 -3.19 -13.51
CA LYS A 156 11.80 -2.38 -14.57
C LYS A 156 10.57 -1.62 -14.09
N GLY A 157 10.47 -0.37 -14.55
CA GLY A 157 9.36 0.51 -14.23
C GLY A 157 9.32 0.90 -12.76
N TYR A 158 8.52 1.90 -12.42
CA TYR A 158 8.34 2.26 -11.03
C TYR A 158 7.47 1.23 -10.32
N ARG A 159 7.99 0.66 -9.24
CA ARG A 159 7.30 -0.28 -8.37
C ARG A 159 7.54 0.09 -6.93
N SER A 160 6.50 -0.07 -6.11
CA SER A 160 6.52 0.39 -4.73
C SER A 160 6.24 -0.74 -3.74
N ALA A 161 6.72 -0.52 -2.53
CA ALA A 161 6.46 -1.35 -1.36
C ALA A 161 6.20 -0.47 -0.14
N ARG A 162 5.43 -1.00 0.81
CA ARG A 162 5.17 -0.36 2.11
C ARG A 162 5.67 -1.24 3.26
N THR A 163 5.94 -0.63 4.41
CA THR A 163 6.23 -1.38 5.65
C THR A 163 5.03 -2.18 6.12
N ASN A 164 5.25 -3.22 6.94
CA ASN A 164 4.19 -4.02 7.56
C ASN A 164 3.31 -3.18 8.52
N VAL A 165 3.90 -2.21 9.21
CA VAL A 165 3.19 -1.30 10.12
C VAL A 165 3.15 0.13 9.59
N GLY A 166 2.06 0.83 9.94
CA GLY A 166 1.83 2.24 9.64
C GLY A 166 1.59 3.05 10.91
N VAL A 167 1.68 4.37 10.78
CA VAL A 167 1.50 5.32 11.88
C VAL A 167 0.17 6.06 11.76
N ARG A 168 -0.47 6.31 12.90
CA ARG A 168 -1.82 6.92 12.99
C ARG A 168 -1.86 8.20 13.84
N GLN A 169 -0.83 8.44 14.64
CA GLN A 169 -0.69 9.58 15.55
C GLN A 169 0.77 9.73 15.97
N GLY A 170 1.13 10.86 16.57
CA GLY A 170 2.47 11.07 17.15
C GLY A 170 3.54 11.41 16.12
N ALA A 171 4.79 11.48 16.57
CA ALA A 171 5.95 11.82 15.74
C ALA A 171 6.89 10.62 15.59
N TRP A 172 7.28 10.31 14.35
CA TRP A 172 8.02 9.10 14.00
C TRP A 172 9.17 9.38 13.06
N TYR A 173 10.23 8.59 13.19
CA TYR A 173 11.42 8.66 12.35
C TYR A 173 11.89 7.27 11.90
N VAL A 174 12.39 7.19 10.67
CA VAL A 174 12.99 5.99 10.08
C VAL A 174 14.06 6.41 9.07
N GLU A 175 15.05 5.55 8.83
CA GLU A 175 16.03 5.75 7.76
C GLU A 175 15.84 4.73 6.63
N LEU A 176 16.09 5.19 5.39
CA LEU A 176 16.15 4.38 4.20
C LEU A 176 17.52 4.55 3.54
N GLU A 177 18.27 3.47 3.41
CA GLU A 177 19.56 3.45 2.72
C GLU A 177 19.36 3.07 1.25
N VAL A 178 19.81 3.92 0.33
CA VAL A 178 19.77 3.65 -1.11
C VAL A 178 20.96 2.78 -1.47
N LEU A 179 20.70 1.63 -2.07
CA LEU A 179 21.74 0.68 -2.45
C LEU A 179 21.99 0.71 -3.96
N PRO A 180 23.23 0.45 -4.41
CA PRO A 180 23.49 0.25 -5.83
C PRO A 180 22.70 -0.96 -6.33
N PRO A 181 22.42 -1.10 -7.64
CA PRO A 181 21.92 -2.36 -8.18
C PRO A 181 22.85 -3.54 -7.89
N ASP A 182 22.33 -4.76 -7.91
CA ASP A 182 23.14 -5.99 -7.98
C ASP A 182 22.50 -7.00 -8.94
N ALA A 183 23.09 -8.19 -9.05
CA ALA A 183 22.60 -9.28 -9.91
C ALA A 183 21.12 -9.65 -9.70
N SER A 184 20.51 -9.29 -8.58
CA SER A 184 19.10 -9.57 -8.29
C SER A 184 18.14 -8.50 -8.81
N SER A 185 18.61 -7.28 -9.05
CA SER A 185 17.79 -6.14 -9.50
C SER A 185 18.24 -5.58 -10.85
N GLU A 186 19.44 -5.90 -11.32
CA GLU A 186 19.98 -5.37 -12.56
C GLU A 186 19.10 -5.77 -13.77
N PRO A 187 18.60 -4.79 -14.55
CA PRO A 187 17.77 -5.11 -15.70
C PRO A 187 18.63 -5.69 -16.84
N PRO A 188 18.11 -6.65 -17.63
CA PRO A 188 18.87 -7.24 -18.75
C PRO A 188 19.34 -6.23 -19.79
N VAL A 189 18.61 -5.13 -19.92
CA VAL A 189 18.98 -3.97 -20.72
C VAL A 189 19.01 -2.78 -19.77
N PRO A 190 20.13 -2.04 -19.66
CA PRO A 190 20.21 -0.85 -18.83
C PRO A 190 19.08 0.13 -19.15
N MET A 191 18.42 0.65 -18.12
CA MET A 191 17.44 1.72 -18.32
C MET A 191 18.17 2.99 -18.73
N ARG A 192 17.62 3.71 -19.72
CA ARG A 192 18.22 4.94 -20.27
C ARG A 192 18.58 5.95 -19.18
N ASP A 193 17.70 6.10 -18.19
CA ASP A 193 17.85 7.10 -17.14
C ASP A 193 18.61 6.55 -15.91
N GLY A 194 18.94 5.25 -15.90
CA GLY A 194 19.58 4.58 -14.77
C GLY A 194 18.62 4.18 -13.64
N PRO A 195 19.14 3.66 -12.52
CA PRO A 195 18.35 3.31 -11.35
C PRO A 195 17.86 4.58 -10.62
N HIS A 196 16.58 4.60 -10.24
CA HIS A 196 15.99 5.71 -9.50
C HIS A 196 15.17 5.28 -8.30
N VAL A 197 15.12 6.14 -7.29
CA VAL A 197 14.25 5.97 -6.13
C VAL A 197 13.41 7.20 -5.82
N ARG A 198 12.21 6.95 -5.30
CA ARG A 198 11.46 7.93 -4.52
C ARG A 198 11.08 7.31 -3.20
N VAL A 199 11.20 8.07 -2.12
CA VAL A 199 10.98 7.59 -0.76
C VAL A 199 10.07 8.54 0.00
N GLY A 200 9.25 8.03 0.91
CA GLY A 200 8.42 8.87 1.77
C GLY A 200 7.32 8.08 2.46
N TRP A 201 6.14 8.68 2.53
CA TRP A 201 4.98 8.14 3.23
C TRP A 201 3.80 7.95 2.28
N GLY A 202 3.06 6.87 2.43
CA GLY A 202 1.89 6.56 1.63
C GLY A 202 0.79 5.89 2.45
N ARG A 203 -0.47 6.20 2.13
CA ARG A 203 -1.63 5.49 2.66
C ARG A 203 -1.84 4.18 1.90
N ARG A 204 -2.77 3.35 2.37
CA ARG A 204 -3.05 2.02 1.79
C ARG A 204 -3.67 2.08 0.38
N GLU A 205 -4.36 3.17 0.07
CA GLU A 205 -4.92 3.44 -1.26
C GLU A 205 -3.87 3.82 -2.32
N ALA A 206 -2.68 4.24 -1.89
CA ALA A 206 -1.62 4.65 -2.81
C ALA A 206 -1.21 3.48 -3.73
N SER A 207 -1.04 3.77 -5.02
CA SER A 207 -0.77 2.72 -6.00
C SER A 207 0.62 2.11 -5.82
N LEU A 208 0.69 0.78 -5.67
CA LEU A 208 1.96 0.05 -5.59
C LEU A 208 2.67 -0.09 -6.95
N ASN A 209 2.00 0.24 -8.06
CA ASN A 209 2.56 0.21 -9.42
C ASN A 209 2.92 1.60 -9.96
N ALA A 210 2.88 2.62 -9.10
CA ALA A 210 3.27 3.99 -9.40
C ALA A 210 4.25 4.48 -8.32
N PRO A 211 5.08 5.49 -8.62
CA PRO A 211 5.98 6.04 -7.63
C PRO A 211 5.23 6.79 -6.51
N VAL A 212 5.78 6.80 -5.30
CA VAL A 212 5.34 7.64 -4.19
C VAL A 212 5.29 9.09 -4.65
N GLY A 213 4.22 9.79 -4.28
CA GLY A 213 3.89 11.14 -4.72
C GLY A 213 3.22 11.22 -6.10
N TRP A 214 2.92 10.09 -6.76
CA TRP A 214 2.13 10.07 -7.99
C TRP A 214 0.69 10.54 -7.75
N ASP A 215 0.07 10.04 -6.69
CA ASP A 215 -1.32 10.30 -6.31
C ASP A 215 -1.40 11.27 -5.11
N ALA A 216 -2.62 11.58 -4.69
CA ALA A 216 -2.88 12.38 -3.49
C ALA A 216 -2.78 11.56 -2.18
N TYR A 217 -2.54 10.25 -2.25
CA TYR A 217 -2.44 9.36 -1.09
C TYR A 217 -1.01 9.20 -0.57
N SER A 218 -0.04 9.79 -1.27
CA SER A 218 1.37 9.61 -1.00
C SER A 218 2.17 10.90 -1.15
N TYR A 219 3.25 10.98 -0.38
CA TYR A 219 4.12 12.13 -0.21
C TYR A 219 5.56 11.63 -0.21
N GLY A 220 6.40 12.13 -1.12
CA GLY A 220 7.75 11.59 -1.28
C GLY A 220 8.82 12.64 -1.50
N LEU A 221 10.06 12.17 -1.55
CA LEU A 221 11.26 12.88 -1.95
C LEU A 221 11.87 12.15 -3.15
N ARG A 222 12.27 12.90 -4.17
CA ARG A 222 12.85 12.38 -5.41
C ARG A 222 14.38 12.45 -5.39
N ASP A 223 15.02 11.33 -5.71
CA ASP A 223 16.48 11.17 -5.78
C ASP A 223 17.20 12.19 -6.65
N GLN A 224 16.78 12.36 -7.92
CA GLN A 224 17.53 13.13 -8.91
C GLN A 224 17.72 14.60 -8.55
N THR A 225 16.76 15.19 -7.84
CA THR A 225 16.72 16.65 -7.61
C THR A 225 16.56 17.04 -6.16
N GLY A 226 16.29 16.10 -5.24
CA GLY A 226 15.95 16.42 -3.85
C GLY A 226 14.60 17.14 -3.69
N ALA A 227 13.76 17.10 -4.72
CA ALA A 227 12.46 17.75 -4.69
C ALA A 227 11.43 16.88 -3.97
N CYS A 228 10.58 17.50 -3.15
CA CYS A 228 9.43 16.80 -2.58
C CYS A 228 8.35 16.62 -3.66
N VAL A 229 7.57 15.55 -3.57
CA VAL A 229 6.56 15.19 -4.57
C VAL A 229 5.25 14.69 -3.97
N THR A 230 4.13 15.25 -4.42
CA THR A 230 2.78 14.72 -4.20
C THR A 230 1.89 15.13 -5.36
N GLN A 231 0.85 14.36 -5.68
CA GLN A 231 -0.06 14.66 -6.81
C GLN A 231 0.66 14.87 -8.15
N SER A 232 1.80 14.18 -8.34
CA SER A 232 2.70 14.37 -9.48
C SER A 232 3.29 15.78 -9.64
N ARG A 233 3.21 16.63 -8.60
CA ARG A 233 3.88 17.94 -8.53
C ARG A 233 5.16 17.80 -7.73
N LEU A 234 6.27 18.26 -8.29
CA LEU A 234 7.51 18.41 -7.53
C LEU A 234 7.67 19.85 -7.07
N ALA A 235 8.19 20.03 -5.87
CA ALA A 235 8.59 21.33 -5.34
C ALA A 235 10.03 21.25 -4.81
N PRO A 236 10.86 22.29 -5.00
CA PRO A 236 12.21 22.32 -4.44
C PRO A 236 12.18 22.15 -2.91
N LEU A 237 13.14 21.40 -2.37
CA LEU A 237 13.30 21.23 -0.93
C LEU A 237 14.79 21.07 -0.57
N GLY A 238 15.39 19.95 -0.97
CA GLY A 238 16.74 19.57 -0.57
C GLY A 238 17.65 19.24 -1.74
N ARG A 239 18.73 18.51 -1.43
CA ARG A 239 19.71 18.04 -2.41
C ARG A 239 19.33 16.69 -3.03
N ALA A 240 19.88 16.43 -4.21
CA ALA A 240 19.87 15.11 -4.82
C ALA A 240 20.59 14.08 -3.94
N PHE A 241 20.20 12.81 -4.07
CA PHE A 241 20.78 11.68 -3.35
C PHE A 241 20.75 10.42 -4.23
N GLY A 242 21.57 9.42 -3.89
CA GLY A 242 21.70 8.22 -4.69
C GLY A 242 22.31 7.04 -3.93
N PRO A 243 22.78 6.01 -4.64
CA PRO A 243 23.41 4.84 -4.01
C PRO A 243 24.51 5.21 -3.00
N GLY A 244 24.39 4.67 -1.78
CA GLY A 244 25.28 4.95 -0.64
C GLY A 244 24.73 5.98 0.34
N ASP A 245 23.78 6.83 -0.09
CA ASP A 245 23.14 7.81 0.78
C ASP A 245 22.05 7.17 1.65
N VAL A 246 21.84 7.78 2.82
CA VAL A 246 20.74 7.44 3.74
C VAL A 246 19.80 8.62 3.87
N VAL A 247 18.53 8.36 3.60
CA VAL A 247 17.46 9.34 3.71
C VAL A 247 16.67 9.07 4.99
N GLY A 248 16.62 10.04 5.88
CA GLY A 248 15.75 10.03 7.05
C GLY A 248 14.36 10.58 6.71
N LEU A 249 13.33 9.88 7.17
CA LEU A 249 11.92 10.22 6.94
C LEU A 249 11.28 10.57 8.28
N TYR A 250 10.85 11.81 8.42
CA TYR A 250 10.11 12.30 9.59
C TYR A 250 8.63 12.47 9.24
N ILE A 251 7.74 12.08 10.16
CA ILE A 251 6.31 12.40 10.09
C ILE A 251 5.78 12.73 11.48
N ARG A 252 4.95 13.78 11.56
CA ARG A 252 4.11 14.05 12.72
C ARG A 252 2.64 14.01 12.34
N LEU A 253 1.85 13.35 13.17
CA LEU A 253 0.40 13.25 13.08
C LEU A 253 -0.24 13.73 14.39
N PRO A 254 -1.43 14.34 14.35
CA PRO A 254 -2.13 14.77 15.55
C PRO A 254 -2.44 13.58 16.48
N PRO A 255 -2.55 13.82 17.80
CA PRO A 255 -2.86 12.76 18.74
C PRO A 255 -4.27 12.19 18.53
N HIS A 256 -4.49 10.96 18.99
CA HIS A 256 -5.74 10.24 18.83
C HIS A 256 -6.91 10.90 19.59
N ASP A 257 -6.68 11.75 20.57
CA ASP A 257 -7.74 12.49 21.26
C ASP A 257 -8.00 13.87 20.64
N ALA A 258 -7.24 14.28 19.61
CA ALA A 258 -7.46 15.56 18.93
C ALA A 258 -8.89 15.69 18.41
N ALA A 259 -9.43 16.91 18.45
CA ALA A 259 -10.78 17.21 17.97
C ALA A 259 -10.95 16.75 16.52
N LEU A 260 -12.00 15.96 16.28
CA LEU A 260 -12.37 15.51 14.94
C LEU A 260 -12.94 16.66 14.13
N ARG A 261 -12.59 16.72 12.84
CA ARG A 261 -13.30 17.61 11.93
C ARG A 261 -14.72 17.08 11.71
N PRO A 262 -15.72 17.95 11.54
CA PRO A 262 -17.09 17.53 11.24
C PRO A 262 -17.13 16.57 10.05
N GLY A 263 -17.78 15.42 10.22
CA GLY A 263 -17.87 14.39 9.18
C GLY A 263 -16.73 13.39 9.15
N THR A 264 -15.91 13.28 10.20
CA THR A 264 -14.94 12.18 10.41
C THR A 264 -15.32 11.35 11.65
N GLU A 265 -15.03 10.04 11.64
CA GLU A 265 -15.26 9.15 12.80
C GLU A 265 -13.99 8.35 13.16
N ARG A 266 -13.93 7.89 14.41
CA ARG A 266 -12.83 7.06 14.95
C ARG A 266 -13.20 5.58 15.08
N ARG A 267 -14.40 5.20 14.66
CA ARG A 267 -14.89 3.85 14.85
C ARG A 267 -14.06 2.89 13.99
N ILE A 268 -13.43 1.93 14.66
CA ILE A 268 -12.77 0.81 14.00
C ILE A 268 -13.76 -0.36 13.92
N ALA A 269 -13.85 -0.99 12.76
CA ALA A 269 -14.68 -2.16 12.51
C ALA A 269 -13.97 -3.10 11.53
N GLN A 270 -13.62 -4.29 11.99
CA GLN A 270 -12.94 -5.29 11.17
C GLN A 270 -13.96 -6.20 10.47
N LYS A 271 -13.78 -6.38 9.16
CA LYS A 271 -14.54 -7.34 8.35
C LYS A 271 -13.56 -8.24 7.62
N ARG A 272 -13.35 -9.42 8.20
CA ARG A 272 -12.36 -10.38 7.75
C ARG A 272 -12.88 -11.79 7.93
N ILE A 273 -12.39 -12.70 7.09
CA ILE A 273 -12.72 -14.13 7.15
C ILE A 273 -11.44 -14.95 7.26
N PRO A 274 -11.37 -15.94 8.15
CA PRO A 274 -10.24 -16.86 8.19
C PRO A 274 -10.29 -17.78 6.98
N ILE A 275 -9.17 -17.91 6.29
CA ILE A 275 -8.98 -18.82 5.15
C ILE A 275 -7.70 -19.63 5.34
N ARG A 276 -7.66 -20.81 4.72
CA ARG A 276 -6.42 -21.59 4.60
C ARG A 276 -5.87 -21.46 3.19
N TYR A 277 -4.68 -20.90 3.06
CA TYR A 277 -3.98 -20.73 1.80
C TYR A 277 -2.63 -21.45 1.84
N ARG A 278 -2.46 -22.45 0.96
CA ARG A 278 -1.23 -23.26 0.86
C ARG A 278 -0.71 -23.77 2.21
N GLY A 279 -1.63 -24.26 3.03
CA GLY A 279 -1.31 -24.84 4.34
C GLY A 279 -1.34 -23.84 5.51
N GLN A 280 -1.18 -22.55 5.26
CA GLN A 280 -1.14 -21.51 6.30
C GLN A 280 -2.48 -20.77 6.46
N LEU A 281 -2.72 -20.18 7.63
CA LEU A 281 -3.95 -19.45 7.95
C LEU A 281 -3.79 -17.95 7.72
N TYR A 282 -4.76 -17.35 7.04
CA TYR A 282 -4.80 -15.91 6.80
C TYR A 282 -6.19 -15.38 7.09
N PHE A 283 -6.26 -14.10 7.43
CA PHE A 283 -7.46 -13.30 7.27
C PHE A 283 -7.51 -12.70 5.87
N GLU A 284 -8.60 -12.96 5.15
CA GLU A 284 -8.95 -12.22 3.94
C GLU A 284 -9.91 -11.09 4.31
N SER A 285 -9.59 -9.87 3.86
CA SER A 285 -10.38 -8.66 4.10
C SER A 285 -10.41 -7.79 2.85
N LEU A 286 -11.36 -6.87 2.76
CA LEU A 286 -11.41 -5.91 1.66
C LEU A 286 -10.29 -4.87 1.79
N GLU A 287 -9.75 -4.49 0.65
CA GLU A 287 -8.73 -3.45 0.51
C GLU A 287 -9.39 -2.07 0.32
N TYR A 288 -8.68 -1.02 0.71
CA TYR A 288 -9.09 0.37 0.49
C TYR A 288 -8.92 0.74 -0.98
N ALA A 289 -9.91 1.47 -1.50
CA ALA A 289 -9.91 1.93 -2.87
C ALA A 289 -9.76 3.45 -2.96
N PRO A 290 -9.14 3.97 -4.04
CA PRO A 290 -9.15 5.39 -4.32
C PRO A 290 -10.58 5.96 -4.34
N THR A 291 -10.78 6.99 -3.53
CA THR A 291 -12.00 7.78 -3.50
C THR A 291 -12.05 8.78 -4.64
N ARG A 292 -13.26 9.05 -5.12
CA ARG A 292 -13.52 10.07 -6.15
C ARG A 292 -13.11 11.49 -5.73
N ALA A 293 -13.00 11.78 -4.43
CA ALA A 293 -12.62 13.10 -3.95
C ALA A 293 -11.13 13.36 -4.18
N MET A 294 -10.30 12.34 -3.94
CA MET A 294 -8.87 12.39 -4.18
C MET A 294 -8.54 12.26 -5.67
N GLU A 295 -9.30 11.47 -6.43
CA GLU A 295 -9.19 11.43 -7.90
C GLU A 295 -9.49 12.79 -8.54
N ALA A 296 -10.48 13.52 -8.01
CA ALA A 296 -10.80 14.86 -8.49
C ALA A 296 -9.65 15.85 -8.30
N LEU A 297 -8.87 15.73 -7.22
CA LEU A 297 -7.65 16.55 -7.03
C LEU A 297 -6.62 16.29 -8.15
N MET A 298 -6.47 15.03 -8.56
CA MET A 298 -5.56 14.67 -9.65
C MET A 298 -6.03 15.22 -11.00
N GLU A 299 -7.34 15.17 -11.28
CA GLU A 299 -7.89 15.70 -12.54
C GLU A 299 -7.87 17.24 -12.57
N GLN A 300 -8.19 17.91 -11.46
CA GLN A 300 -8.05 19.36 -11.32
C GLN A 300 -6.59 19.76 -11.59
N GLN A 301 -5.64 19.00 -11.05
CA GLN A 301 -4.24 19.24 -11.30
C GLN A 301 -3.87 19.06 -12.78
N ARG A 302 -4.33 18.00 -13.43
CA ARG A 302 -4.08 17.76 -14.86
C ARG A 302 -4.67 18.87 -15.76
N ARG A 303 -5.82 19.43 -15.36
CA ARG A 303 -6.48 20.56 -16.06
C ARG A 303 -5.82 21.91 -15.79
N GLY A 304 -5.17 22.07 -14.63
CA GLY A 304 -4.55 23.31 -14.18
C GLY A 304 -3.30 23.76 -14.97
N GLY A 305 -2.82 22.95 -15.93
CA GLY A 305 -1.92 23.42 -16.99
C GLY A 305 -0.57 23.98 -16.56
N LEU A 306 -0.13 23.81 -15.31
CA LEU A 306 1.25 24.10 -14.92
C LEU A 306 2.14 22.98 -15.46
N GLY A 307 2.48 23.13 -16.74
CA GLY A 307 3.46 22.33 -17.46
C GLY A 307 4.77 22.28 -16.69
N TRP A 308 5.13 21.05 -16.37
CA TRP A 308 6.42 20.60 -15.89
C TRP A 308 7.43 20.74 -17.04
N ASP A 309 8.25 21.80 -17.02
CA ASP A 309 9.63 21.89 -17.56
C ASP A 309 10.01 23.37 -17.83
N ALA A 310 11.01 23.89 -17.11
CA ALA A 310 11.60 25.21 -17.40
C ALA A 310 12.48 25.24 -18.68
N HIS A 311 12.51 24.14 -19.43
CA HIS A 311 13.29 23.96 -20.67
C HIS A 311 12.50 23.38 -21.84
N ALA A 312 11.17 23.29 -21.76
CA ALA A 312 10.36 22.86 -22.90
C ALA A 312 10.19 24.00 -23.91
N ALA A 313 10.50 23.73 -25.18
CA ALA A 313 10.25 24.64 -26.30
C ALA A 313 8.76 25.04 -26.34
N PRO A 314 8.43 26.25 -26.82
CA PRO A 314 7.05 26.74 -26.84
C PRO A 314 6.14 25.80 -27.66
N PRO A 315 4.91 25.54 -27.19
CA PRO A 315 4.00 24.62 -27.88
C PRO A 315 3.50 25.21 -29.19
N ASP A 316 3.55 24.39 -30.25
CA ASP A 316 2.99 24.69 -31.57
C ASP A 316 1.46 24.90 -31.47
N GLU A 317 0.98 26.09 -31.83
CA GLU A 317 -0.43 26.54 -31.69
C GLU A 317 -1.46 25.73 -32.50
N LYS A 318 -1.03 24.77 -33.34
CA LYS A 318 -1.92 24.10 -34.32
C LYS A 318 -2.54 22.77 -33.85
N ARG A 319 -2.45 22.39 -32.57
CA ARG A 319 -3.03 21.13 -32.05
C ARG A 319 -3.93 21.24 -30.82
N ALA A 320 -4.50 22.42 -30.54
CA ALA A 320 -5.52 22.56 -29.51
C ALA A 320 -6.86 21.92 -29.97
N ARG A 321 -7.14 20.70 -29.49
CA ARG A 321 -8.51 20.17 -29.52
C ARG A 321 -9.34 20.98 -28.51
N PRO A 322 -10.59 21.39 -28.84
CA PRO A 322 -11.41 22.16 -27.91
C PRO A 322 -11.67 21.34 -26.64
N SER A 323 -11.19 21.84 -25.51
CA SER A 323 -11.52 21.30 -24.19
C SER A 323 -13.00 21.59 -23.91
N ARG A 324 -13.77 20.53 -23.65
CA ARG A 324 -15.18 20.65 -23.27
C ARG A 324 -15.25 21.46 -21.97
N ALA A 325 -15.94 22.60 -22.01
CA ALA A 325 -16.17 23.44 -20.84
C ALA A 325 -16.75 22.61 -19.68
N PRO A 326 -16.36 22.87 -18.42
CA PRO A 326 -16.83 22.10 -17.28
C PRO A 326 -18.36 22.19 -17.17
N ALA A 327 -19.00 21.06 -16.92
CA ALA A 327 -20.40 21.07 -16.50
C ALA A 327 -20.50 21.87 -15.18
N PRO A 328 -21.50 22.74 -14.99
CA PRO A 328 -21.60 23.66 -13.84
C PRO A 328 -21.72 22.98 -12.45
N HIS A 329 -21.64 21.65 -12.36
CA HIS A 329 -21.67 20.87 -11.12
C HIS A 329 -20.28 20.43 -10.59
N ASP A 330 -19.19 20.60 -11.34
CA ASP A 330 -17.85 20.08 -10.96
C ASP A 330 -17.13 20.96 -9.91
N THR A 331 -17.65 22.16 -9.60
CA THR A 331 -17.05 23.15 -8.69
C THR A 331 -17.52 23.04 -7.23
N GLN A 332 -18.43 22.12 -6.91
CA GLN A 332 -19.09 22.05 -5.59
C GLN A 332 -18.61 20.91 -4.67
N ARG A 333 -17.61 20.11 -5.07
CA ARG A 333 -17.16 19.03 -4.19
C ARG A 333 -16.25 19.62 -3.08
N PRO A 334 -16.59 19.42 -1.79
CA PRO A 334 -15.74 19.89 -0.70
C PRO A 334 -14.36 19.22 -0.80
N ALA A 335 -13.31 20.00 -0.56
CA ALA A 335 -11.94 19.49 -0.50
C ALA A 335 -11.83 18.38 0.55
N PRO A 336 -11.02 17.33 0.31
CA PRO A 336 -10.78 16.31 1.32
C PRO A 336 -10.28 16.92 2.64
N PRO A 337 -10.75 16.41 3.80
CA PRO A 337 -10.29 16.91 5.09
C PRO A 337 -8.79 16.69 5.28
N THR A 338 -8.16 17.55 6.07
CA THR A 338 -6.74 17.46 6.43
C THR A 338 -6.58 17.29 7.94
N LEU A 339 -5.47 16.67 8.33
CA LEU A 339 -5.02 16.50 9.70
C LEU A 339 -4.28 17.79 10.12
N PRO A 340 -4.86 18.60 11.02
CA PRO A 340 -4.17 19.80 11.48
C PRO A 340 -2.88 19.42 12.20
N ASP A 341 -1.89 20.30 12.10
CA ASP A 341 -0.59 20.15 12.77
C ASP A 341 0.20 18.90 12.37
N SER A 342 -0.19 18.27 11.27
CA SER A 342 0.59 17.19 10.68
C SER A 342 1.65 17.75 9.73
N CYS A 343 2.82 17.10 9.70
CA CYS A 343 3.89 17.47 8.79
C CYS A 343 4.78 16.29 8.42
N ILE A 344 5.50 16.43 7.30
CA ILE A 344 6.52 15.49 6.84
C ILE A 344 7.79 16.29 6.55
N GLY A 345 8.93 15.79 7.02
CA GLY A 345 10.24 16.34 6.71
C GLY A 345 11.24 15.26 6.33
N PHE A 346 12.35 15.68 5.72
CA PHE A 346 13.37 14.76 5.22
C PHE A 346 14.77 15.17 5.69
N VAL A 347 15.62 14.17 5.87
CA VAL A 347 17.04 14.29 6.22
C VAL A 347 17.85 13.50 5.19
N VAL A 348 19.03 13.97 4.79
CA VAL A 348 19.92 13.23 3.89
C VAL A 348 21.32 13.19 4.48
N ASN A 349 21.77 12.00 4.89
CA ASN A 349 23.04 11.75 5.59
C ASN A 349 23.18 12.60 6.87
N GLY A 350 22.14 12.64 7.70
CA GLY A 350 22.11 13.44 8.93
C GLY A 350 21.77 14.92 8.76
N GLU A 351 21.87 15.45 7.53
CA GLU A 351 21.59 16.87 7.24
C GLU A 351 20.08 17.12 7.00
N PRO A 352 19.41 17.97 7.79
CA PRO A 352 17.99 18.30 7.58
C PRO A 352 17.79 19.01 6.24
N GLN A 353 16.82 18.54 5.45
CA GLN A 353 16.47 19.14 4.14
C GLN A 353 15.31 20.13 4.23
N GLY A 354 14.53 20.07 5.31
CA GLY A 354 13.36 20.93 5.52
C GLY A 354 12.06 20.17 5.70
N ILE A 355 11.00 20.93 5.98
CA ILE A 355 9.62 20.41 6.00
C ILE A 355 9.02 20.45 4.59
N ALA A 356 8.66 19.27 4.09
CA ALA A 356 8.18 19.07 2.74
C ALA A 356 6.68 19.29 2.59
N PHE A 357 5.91 18.90 3.62
CA PHE A 357 4.45 18.91 3.59
C PHE A 357 3.91 19.24 4.98
N ALA A 358 2.80 19.98 5.01
CA ALA A 358 1.98 20.21 6.19
C ALA A 358 0.51 19.95 5.85
N ASP A 359 -0.34 19.81 6.86
CA ASP A 359 -1.78 19.58 6.71
C ASP A 359 -2.09 18.37 5.81
N LEU A 360 -1.49 17.23 6.13
CA LEU A 360 -1.66 15.98 5.41
C LEU A 360 -3.13 15.58 5.32
N PHE A 361 -3.55 14.90 4.26
CA PHE A 361 -4.94 14.48 4.11
C PHE A 361 -5.36 13.50 5.21
N ASP A 362 -6.57 13.67 5.74
CA ASP A 362 -7.12 12.75 6.73
C ASP A 362 -7.30 11.37 6.11
N PHE A 363 -6.74 10.36 6.77
CA PHE A 363 -6.84 8.97 6.33
C PHE A 363 -8.16 8.33 6.74
N ARG A 364 -8.87 8.89 7.72
CA ARG A 364 -10.12 8.32 8.22
C ARG A 364 -11.22 8.42 7.17
N PRO A 365 -12.09 7.40 7.05
CA PRO A 365 -13.21 7.48 6.13
C PRO A 365 -14.15 8.62 6.57
N PRO A 366 -14.80 9.29 5.61
CA PRO A 366 -15.86 10.23 5.95
C PRO A 366 -17.00 9.47 6.65
N VAL A 367 -17.66 10.12 7.61
CA VAL A 367 -18.83 9.56 8.32
C VAL A 367 -19.84 9.09 7.29
N ALA A 368 -20.11 7.78 7.28
CA ALA A 368 -21.07 7.19 6.39
C ALA A 368 -22.46 7.80 6.67
N ARG A 369 -22.96 8.66 5.78
CA ARG A 369 -24.37 9.07 5.81
C ARG A 369 -25.22 7.85 5.47
N THR A 370 -25.83 7.29 6.50
CA THR A 370 -26.67 6.09 6.58
C THR A 370 -27.35 5.55 5.31
N LYS A 371 -27.32 4.20 5.24
CA LYS A 371 -28.25 3.25 4.58
C LYS A 371 -28.37 3.32 3.06
N LYS A 372 -27.32 2.95 2.33
CA LYS A 372 -27.55 2.21 1.08
C LYS A 372 -27.81 0.75 1.43
N LYS A 373 -28.97 0.22 1.01
CA LYS A 373 -29.22 -1.23 1.01
C LYS A 373 -28.00 -1.89 0.38
N LYS A 374 -27.41 -2.86 1.08
CA LYS A 374 -26.35 -3.70 0.54
C LYS A 374 -26.97 -4.43 -0.66
N GLU A 375 -26.76 -3.92 -1.87
CA GLU A 375 -27.24 -4.56 -3.08
C GLU A 375 -26.57 -5.93 -3.13
N GLU A 376 -27.37 -7.00 -2.97
CA GLU A 376 -26.88 -8.35 -3.20
C GLU A 376 -26.33 -8.40 -4.63
N ILE A 377 -25.07 -8.82 -4.75
CA ILE A 377 -24.42 -8.94 -6.05
C ILE A 377 -25.12 -10.10 -6.78
N SER A 378 -26.11 -9.75 -7.59
CA SER A 378 -26.74 -10.70 -8.51
C SER A 378 -25.70 -11.22 -9.52
N THR A 379 -25.93 -12.41 -10.07
CA THR A 379 -25.13 -13.03 -11.13
C THR A 379 -24.95 -12.11 -12.36
N TYR A 380 -25.84 -11.13 -12.54
CA TYR A 380 -25.80 -10.12 -13.61
C TYR A 380 -25.28 -8.75 -13.17
N ALA A 381 -24.62 -8.65 -12.01
CA ALA A 381 -24.09 -7.40 -11.51
C ALA A 381 -23.03 -6.82 -12.47
N SER A 382 -23.12 -5.50 -12.71
CA SER A 382 -22.12 -4.81 -13.53
C SER A 382 -20.72 -4.93 -12.90
N VAL A 383 -19.67 -4.88 -13.73
CA VAL A 383 -18.27 -4.84 -13.27
C VAL A 383 -18.06 -3.73 -12.23
N SER A 384 -18.74 -2.58 -12.40
CA SER A 384 -18.67 -1.47 -11.44
C SER A 384 -19.30 -1.79 -10.08
N THR A 385 -20.38 -2.58 -10.05
CA THR A 385 -21.04 -3.03 -8.82
C THR A 385 -20.17 -4.04 -8.09
N ILE A 386 -19.56 -4.97 -8.83
CA ILE A 386 -18.61 -5.94 -8.29
C ILE A 386 -17.38 -5.22 -7.70
N LEU A 387 -16.82 -4.25 -8.41
CA LEU A 387 -15.69 -3.46 -7.91
C LEU A 387 -16.03 -2.70 -6.63
N LYS A 388 -17.20 -2.05 -6.56
CA LYS A 388 -17.65 -1.33 -5.35
C LYS A 388 -17.86 -2.26 -4.17
N SER A 389 -18.38 -3.47 -4.41
CA SER A 389 -18.55 -4.46 -3.35
C SER A 389 -17.23 -4.95 -2.75
N ARG A 390 -16.11 -4.75 -3.46
CA ARG A 390 -14.75 -5.11 -3.04
C ARG A 390 -13.96 -3.92 -2.49
N GLN A 391 -14.64 -2.92 -1.95
CA GLN A 391 -14.02 -1.76 -1.32
C GLN A 391 -14.28 -1.78 0.18
N ASN A 392 -13.24 -1.59 0.98
CA ASN A 392 -13.44 -1.33 2.40
C ASN A 392 -13.81 0.14 2.61
N GLU A 393 -15.00 0.37 3.16
CA GLU A 393 -15.52 1.70 3.50
C GLU A 393 -15.27 2.07 4.97
N TYR A 394 -14.78 1.12 5.79
CA TYR A 394 -14.62 1.27 7.24
C TYR A 394 -13.14 1.36 7.62
N ASP A 395 -12.83 2.11 8.68
CA ASP A 395 -11.52 1.97 9.33
C ASP A 395 -11.46 0.58 9.97
N ASP A 396 -10.55 -0.28 9.53
CA ASP A 396 -10.36 -1.63 10.06
C ASP A 396 -9.12 -1.73 10.97
N GLY A 397 -8.57 -0.57 11.35
CA GLY A 397 -7.33 -0.46 12.12
C GLY A 397 -6.08 -0.34 11.24
N MET A 398 -6.19 -0.56 9.92
CA MET A 398 -5.06 -0.47 8.99
C MET A 398 -4.98 0.85 8.24
N LEU A 399 -5.85 1.83 8.51
CA LEU A 399 -5.65 3.18 7.95
C LEU A 399 -4.51 3.91 8.66
N GLY A 400 -3.81 4.76 7.92
CA GLY A 400 -2.66 5.50 8.42
C GLY A 400 -1.66 5.78 7.31
N TYR A 401 -0.49 6.28 7.71
CA TYR A 401 0.64 6.51 6.82
C TYR A 401 1.70 5.43 7.03
N TYR A 402 2.12 4.81 5.94
CA TYR A 402 3.15 3.77 5.92
C TYR A 402 4.39 4.33 5.25
N VAL A 403 5.57 3.87 5.68
CA VAL A 403 6.79 4.14 4.93
C VAL A 403 6.64 3.50 3.56
N MET A 404 6.91 4.26 2.50
CA MET A 404 6.74 3.84 1.13
C MET A 404 8.01 4.16 0.34
N ALA A 405 8.57 3.14 -0.31
CA ALA A 405 9.67 3.29 -1.25
C ALA A 405 9.21 2.86 -2.64
N SER A 406 9.67 3.60 -3.65
CA SER A 406 9.43 3.34 -5.06
C SER A 406 10.77 3.26 -5.78
N MET A 407 11.01 2.13 -6.42
CA MET A 407 12.26 1.84 -7.11
C MET A 407 12.00 1.76 -8.61
N TYR A 408 13.03 2.06 -9.40
CA TYR A 408 13.03 1.97 -10.86
C TYR A 408 14.41 1.49 -11.33
N GLY A 409 14.44 0.69 -12.39
CA GLY A 409 15.65 0.46 -13.17
C GLY A 409 16.80 -0.21 -12.42
N GLY A 410 16.50 -1.12 -11.49
CA GLY A 410 17.49 -1.83 -10.69
C GLY A 410 17.76 -1.23 -9.31
N ALA A 411 17.13 -0.10 -8.98
CA ALA A 411 17.30 0.51 -7.67
C ALA A 411 16.81 -0.40 -6.53
N ARG A 412 17.48 -0.28 -5.38
CA ARG A 412 17.20 -1.04 -4.16
C ARG A 412 17.25 -0.12 -2.96
N VAL A 413 16.41 -0.40 -1.96
CA VAL A 413 16.32 0.38 -0.73
C VAL A 413 16.32 -0.56 0.47
N ARG A 414 17.19 -0.28 1.45
CA ARG A 414 17.20 -0.93 2.76
C ARG A 414 16.46 -0.09 3.79
N LEU A 415 15.65 -0.74 4.61
CA LEU A 415 14.98 -0.17 5.76
C LEU A 415 15.88 -0.20 7.01
N ARG A 416 15.87 0.88 7.79
CA ARG A 416 16.53 1.01 9.10
C ARG A 416 15.56 1.64 10.10
N ALA A 417 14.83 0.81 10.84
CA ALA A 417 13.78 1.24 11.77
C ALA A 417 14.27 1.42 13.21
N ASP A 418 15.34 0.73 13.61
CA ASP A 418 15.91 0.67 14.96
C ASP A 418 17.38 1.13 15.03
N THR A 419 18.13 0.94 13.94
CA THR A 419 19.58 1.11 13.85
C THR A 419 19.94 2.20 12.85
N PHE A 420 19.88 3.46 13.31
CA PHE A 420 20.17 4.62 12.48
C PHE A 420 21.67 4.76 12.20
N ARG A 421 22.01 5.02 10.93
CA ARG A 421 23.34 5.41 10.48
C ARG A 421 23.64 6.87 10.84
N TYR A 422 22.62 7.73 10.80
CA TYR A 422 22.68 9.13 11.19
C TYR A 422 21.58 9.43 12.22
N PRO A 423 21.80 9.06 13.50
CA PRO A 423 20.82 9.28 14.56
C PRO A 423 20.37 10.75 14.61
N PRO A 424 19.07 11.04 14.49
CA PRO A 424 18.61 12.42 14.48
C PRO A 424 18.65 13.04 15.89
N PRO A 425 18.78 14.37 15.99
CA PRO A 425 18.77 15.04 17.29
C PRO A 425 17.36 15.04 17.91
N ALA A 426 17.27 15.26 19.22
CA ALA A 426 15.99 15.29 19.94
C ALA A 426 15.03 16.38 19.40
N ASP A 427 15.58 17.51 18.95
CA ASP A 427 14.86 18.66 18.36
C ASP A 427 14.71 18.55 16.83
N LEU A 428 14.69 17.33 16.28
CA LEU A 428 14.67 17.09 14.83
C LEU A 428 13.63 17.94 14.06
N GLU A 429 12.40 18.05 14.56
CA GLU A 429 11.37 18.85 13.87
C GLU A 429 11.76 20.33 13.79
N ASP A 430 12.29 20.91 14.87
CA ASP A 430 12.75 22.30 14.87
C ASP A 430 13.99 22.48 13.99
N ALA A 431 14.89 21.49 13.94
CA ALA A 431 16.00 21.48 12.98
C ALA A 431 15.52 21.44 11.52
N LEU A 432 14.48 20.66 11.22
CA LEU A 432 13.85 20.63 9.89
C LEU A 432 13.21 21.98 9.55
N TRP A 433 12.42 22.58 10.44
CA TRP A 433 11.85 23.92 10.20
C TRP A 433 12.94 24.99 10.00
N ARG A 434 14.06 24.92 10.73
CA ARG A 434 15.20 25.84 10.56
C ARG A 434 15.90 25.67 9.21
N ALA A 435 15.99 24.45 8.68
CA ALA A 435 16.53 24.20 7.35
C ALA A 435 15.64 24.77 6.22
N GLY A 436 14.36 24.99 6.52
CA GLY A 436 13.40 25.62 5.62
C GLY A 436 12.17 24.75 5.37
N ALA A 437 11.33 25.19 4.46
CA ALA A 437 10.14 24.45 4.06
C ALA A 437 9.91 24.57 2.54
N ALA A 438 9.22 23.59 1.97
CA ALA A 438 8.83 23.63 0.56
C ALA A 438 7.89 24.83 0.28
N PRO A 439 7.85 25.35 -0.96
CA PRO A 439 6.94 26.43 -1.35
C PRO A 439 5.48 26.17 -0.94
N GLY A 440 4.86 27.13 -0.26
CA GLY A 440 3.47 27.05 0.21
C GLY A 440 3.27 26.23 1.49
N VAL A 441 4.36 25.75 2.11
CA VAL A 441 4.32 25.08 3.42
C VAL A 441 4.65 26.10 4.50
N GLU A 442 3.70 26.32 5.40
CA GLU A 442 3.84 27.26 6.51
C GLU A 442 3.69 26.54 7.85
N ARG A 443 4.43 27.01 8.85
CA ARG A 443 4.32 26.50 10.22
C ARG A 443 3.09 27.11 10.88
N ALA A 444 1.97 26.40 10.85
CA ALA A 444 0.71 26.86 11.43
C ALA A 444 0.73 26.99 12.97
N GLN A 445 1.57 26.20 13.67
CA GLN A 445 1.60 26.13 15.13
C GLN A 445 2.95 26.53 15.74
N GLN A 446 2.88 27.31 16.83
CA GLN A 446 4.01 27.68 17.69
C GLN A 446 4.21 26.73 18.89
N LYS A 447 3.41 25.66 19.02
CA LYS A 447 3.59 24.68 20.10
C LYS A 447 4.85 23.86 19.87
N ALA A 448 5.49 23.44 20.97
CA ALA A 448 6.62 22.54 20.92
C ALA A 448 6.21 21.22 20.25
N ALA A 449 7.05 20.71 19.36
CA ALA A 449 6.84 19.41 18.74
C ALA A 449 6.91 18.31 19.81
N PRO A 450 6.07 17.26 19.74
CA PRO A 450 6.24 16.09 20.57
C PRO A 450 7.59 15.41 20.27
N ALA A 451 8.13 14.70 21.25
CA ALA A 451 9.31 13.87 21.02
C ALA A 451 9.02 12.84 19.92
N TRP A 452 9.92 12.77 18.94
CA TRP A 452 9.85 11.75 17.89
C TRP A 452 10.30 10.40 18.43
N ARG A 453 9.81 9.32 17.82
CA ARG A 453 10.15 7.94 18.19
C ARG A 453 10.67 7.16 16.98
N PRO A 454 11.60 6.22 17.17
CA PRO A 454 11.98 5.26 16.14
C PRO A 454 10.76 4.48 15.66
N LEU A 455 10.63 4.29 14.34
CA LEU A 455 9.53 3.52 13.78
C LEU A 455 9.49 2.08 14.32
N ALA A 456 10.63 1.50 14.71
CA ALA A 456 10.68 0.16 15.32
C ALA A 456 9.74 0.01 16.53
N GLU A 457 9.57 1.06 17.35
CA GLU A 457 8.68 1.01 18.52
C GLU A 457 7.20 0.86 18.15
N ARG A 458 6.83 1.23 16.91
CA ARG A 458 5.45 1.10 16.41
C ARG A 458 5.02 -0.37 16.33
N TYR A 459 5.97 -1.30 16.21
CA TYR A 459 5.69 -2.72 16.08
C TYR A 459 4.89 -3.28 17.27
N ALA A 460 5.40 -3.07 18.49
CA ALA A 460 4.77 -3.59 19.70
C ALA A 460 3.38 -2.97 19.95
N GLU A 461 3.22 -1.69 19.62
CA GLU A 461 1.92 -1.01 19.69
C GLU A 461 0.93 -1.59 18.70
N TRP A 462 1.35 -1.83 17.45
CA TRP A 462 0.50 -2.45 16.45
C TRP A 462 0.07 -3.87 16.85
N CYS A 463 0.96 -4.69 17.41
CA CYS A 463 0.60 -6.01 17.94
C CYS A 463 -0.43 -5.92 19.07
N SER A 464 -0.25 -4.95 19.97
CA SER A 464 -1.17 -4.72 21.10
C SER A 464 -2.54 -4.23 20.63
N GLU A 465 -2.57 -3.35 19.64
CA GLU A 465 -3.79 -2.86 18.99
C GLU A 465 -4.53 -4.00 18.27
N ALA A 466 -3.82 -4.83 17.51
CA ALA A 466 -4.41 -5.99 16.83
C ALA A 466 -5.04 -6.95 17.84
N ALA A 467 -4.35 -7.27 18.94
CA ALA A 467 -4.88 -8.12 19.99
C ALA A 467 -6.06 -7.50 20.75
N ALA A 468 -6.12 -6.17 20.86
CA ALA A 468 -7.28 -5.48 21.42
C ALA A 468 -8.48 -5.57 20.48
N LEU A 469 -8.28 -5.30 19.19
CA LEU A 469 -9.33 -5.39 18.17
C LEU A 469 -9.89 -6.82 18.04
N ASP A 470 -9.03 -7.84 18.10
CA ASP A 470 -9.47 -9.24 18.07
C ASP A 470 -10.39 -9.57 19.27
N ARG A 471 -10.09 -9.05 20.47
CA ARG A 471 -10.94 -9.23 21.66
C ARG A 471 -12.26 -8.48 21.56
N ASP A 472 -12.23 -7.25 21.04
CA ASP A 472 -13.44 -6.45 20.84
C ASP A 472 -14.37 -7.12 19.82
N ASP A 473 -13.82 -7.64 18.71
CA ASP A 473 -14.55 -8.42 17.71
C ASP A 473 -15.19 -9.68 18.31
N ASP A 474 -14.47 -10.42 19.18
CA ASP A 474 -15.01 -11.61 19.84
C ASP A 474 -16.15 -11.27 20.80
N ALA A 475 -16.02 -10.21 21.59
CA ALA A 475 -17.07 -9.73 22.49
C ALA A 475 -18.33 -9.28 21.72
N LEU A 476 -18.15 -8.62 20.57
CA LEU A 476 -19.25 -8.25 19.68
C LEU A 476 -19.93 -9.48 19.07
N ALA A 477 -19.15 -10.48 18.65
CA ALA A 477 -19.69 -11.73 18.11
C ALA A 477 -20.47 -12.52 19.17
N ALA A 478 -19.95 -12.61 20.40
CA ALA A 478 -20.63 -13.26 21.52
C ALA A 478 -21.96 -12.58 21.87
N SER A 479 -21.97 -11.25 21.85
CA SER A 479 -23.19 -10.45 22.10
C SER A 479 -24.23 -10.61 20.99
N ALA A 480 -23.83 -10.90 19.76
CA ALA A 480 -24.74 -11.15 18.64
C ALA A 480 -25.28 -12.59 18.59
N ALA A 481 -24.61 -13.53 19.27
CA ALA A 481 -25.02 -14.93 19.38
C ALA A 481 -25.92 -15.22 20.59
N SER A 482 -25.95 -14.30 21.58
CA SER A 482 -26.84 -14.31 22.74
C SER A 482 -28.18 -13.68 22.40
#